data_AF-A0A1V4DZ70-F1
#
_entry.id   AF-A0A1V4DZ70-F1
#
_cell.length_a   1.000
_cell.length_b   1.000
_cell.length_c   1.000
_cell.angle_alpha   90.00
_cell.angle_beta   90.00
_cell.angle_gamma   90.00
#
_symmetry.space_group_name_H-M   'P 1'
#
loop_
_entity.id
_entity.type
_entity.pdbx_description
1 polymer ?
#
loop_
_entity_poly.entity_id
_entity_poly.type
_entity_poly.pdbx_seq_one_letter_code
_entity_poly.pdbx_strand_id
1 'polypeptide(L)'
;MTGTDFSEWLRGRSDERLRALVAARPELVTPVPAHIDGLAARACSPSAIGRALDRLDRFSLAVLETLALRPGPADRETLRSLLRRAVPADRGGRAVGPALDAALDLLTTRALVYGTEDALLPAPGVAEALEPPAALGPPAAEVFRHHPPERLDVLLRDIDPAYEGGGRTDGERPDGGRPARERLAALLADTATVARLVGEVSPQARAALDELVWGPASGRLPNARREVDAANAPVAPSSN
;
A
#
# COMPACT_ATOMS: atom_id res chain seq x y z
N MET A 1 6.00 -1.54 -20.52
CA MET A 1 7.03 -0.48 -20.37
C MET A 1 7.59 -0.61 -18.98
N THR A 2 8.74 -1.28 -18.87
CA THR A 2 9.52 -1.37 -17.64
C THR A 2 9.89 0.04 -17.19
N GLY A 3 9.59 0.39 -15.94
CA GLY A 3 9.98 1.67 -15.36
C GLY A 3 11.48 1.91 -15.57
N THR A 4 11.89 3.17 -15.73
CA THR A 4 13.29 3.56 -15.84
C THR A 4 14.12 2.84 -14.78
N ASP A 5 15.30 2.34 -15.13
CA ASP A 5 16.18 1.79 -14.10
C ASP A 5 16.62 2.91 -13.14
N PHE A 6 16.70 2.63 -11.84
CA PHE A 6 17.03 3.66 -10.85
C PHE A 6 18.42 4.28 -11.08
N SER A 7 19.39 3.49 -11.52
CA SER A 7 20.75 3.97 -11.81
C SER A 7 20.78 4.82 -13.08
N GLU A 8 19.99 4.46 -14.09
CA GLU A 8 19.78 5.28 -15.28
C GLU A 8 19.11 6.62 -14.95
N TRP A 9 18.07 6.60 -14.11
CA TRP A 9 17.41 7.80 -13.63
C TRP A 9 18.38 8.72 -12.88
N LEU A 10 19.23 8.17 -12.00
CA LEU A 10 20.29 8.92 -11.31
C LEU A 10 21.32 9.51 -12.29
N ARG A 11 21.71 8.75 -13.31
CA ARG A 11 22.67 9.18 -14.34
C ARG A 11 22.12 10.34 -15.18
N GLY A 12 20.80 10.40 -15.38
CA GLY A 12 20.12 11.49 -16.08
C GLY A 12 19.89 12.77 -15.25
N ARG A 13 20.31 12.81 -13.97
CA ARG A 13 20.14 14.01 -13.11
C ARG A 13 21.17 15.08 -13.46
N SER A 14 20.78 16.35 -13.29
CA SER A 14 21.72 17.46 -13.39
C SER A 14 22.66 17.53 -12.19
N ASP A 15 23.80 18.20 -12.35
CA ASP A 15 24.78 18.41 -11.29
C ASP A 15 24.18 19.09 -10.05
N GLU A 16 23.25 20.04 -10.23
CA GLU A 16 22.55 20.71 -9.13
C GLU A 16 21.71 19.72 -8.33
N ARG A 17 21.04 18.79 -9.02
CA ARG A 17 20.17 17.78 -8.40
C ARG A 17 21.01 16.70 -7.70
N LEU A 18 22.14 16.31 -8.26
CA LEU A 18 23.09 15.40 -7.61
C LEU A 18 23.73 16.06 -6.38
N ARG A 19 24.11 17.34 -6.48
CA ARG A 19 24.61 18.13 -5.34
C ARG A 19 23.56 18.23 -4.24
N ALA A 20 22.30 18.47 -4.57
CA ALA A 20 21.20 18.52 -3.61
C ALA A 20 20.99 17.15 -2.92
N LEU A 21 21.06 16.04 -3.66
CA LEU A 21 21.01 14.69 -3.09
C LEU A 21 22.14 14.47 -2.07
N VAL A 22 23.39 14.78 -2.44
CA VAL A 22 24.55 14.60 -1.57
C VAL A 22 24.48 15.51 -0.35
N ALA A 23 24.01 16.74 -0.50
CA ALA A 23 23.79 17.66 0.62
C ALA A 23 22.71 17.12 1.59
N ALA A 24 21.64 16.53 1.05
CA ALA A 24 20.57 15.95 1.85
C ALA A 24 20.95 14.60 2.49
N ARG A 25 21.85 13.83 1.86
CA ARG A 25 22.31 12.50 2.27
C ARG A 25 23.84 12.36 2.18
N PRO A 26 24.59 13.06 3.06
CA PRO A 26 26.06 13.10 3.02
C PRO A 26 26.70 11.72 3.26
N GLU A 27 25.99 10.79 3.90
CA GLU A 27 26.45 9.42 4.12
C GLU A 27 26.64 8.61 2.82
N LEU A 28 26.04 9.05 1.71
CA LEU A 28 26.13 8.37 0.43
C LEU A 28 27.50 8.52 -0.24
N VAL A 29 28.26 9.54 0.14
CA VAL A 29 29.57 9.87 -0.46
C VAL A 29 30.74 9.65 0.48
N THR A 30 30.57 8.85 1.53
CA THR A 30 31.64 8.57 2.51
C THR A 30 31.91 7.06 2.64
N PRO A 31 32.96 6.50 2.00
CA PRO A 31 33.83 7.12 1.01
C PRO A 31 33.10 7.46 -0.31
N VAL A 32 33.69 8.34 -1.11
CA VAL A 32 33.12 8.80 -2.38
C VAL A 32 33.01 7.62 -3.34
N PRO A 33 31.82 7.31 -3.89
CA PRO A 33 31.65 6.22 -4.84
C PRO A 33 32.37 6.54 -6.16
N ALA A 34 32.94 5.52 -6.80
CA ALA A 34 33.69 5.68 -8.04
C ALA A 34 32.81 6.02 -9.26
N HIS A 35 31.52 5.68 -9.23
CA HIS A 35 30.56 5.93 -10.30
C HIS A 35 29.12 5.96 -9.77
N ILE A 36 28.18 6.39 -10.62
CA ILE A 36 26.75 6.54 -10.28
C ILE A 36 26.11 5.24 -9.80
N ASP A 37 26.48 4.07 -10.33
CA ASP A 37 25.88 2.81 -9.88
C ASP A 37 26.29 2.48 -8.44
N GLY A 38 27.51 2.86 -8.02
CA GLY A 38 27.93 2.77 -6.62
C GLY A 38 27.14 3.72 -5.71
N LEU A 39 26.83 4.93 -6.19
CA LEU A 39 25.95 5.86 -5.48
C LEU A 39 24.53 5.29 -5.36
N ALA A 40 23.99 4.72 -6.44
CA ALA A 40 22.68 4.09 -6.50
C ALA A 40 22.57 2.92 -5.50
N ALA A 41 23.52 1.99 -5.54
CA ALA A 41 23.57 0.85 -4.62
C ALA A 41 23.62 1.29 -3.15
N ARG A 42 24.37 2.35 -2.83
CA ARG A 42 24.42 2.91 -1.47
C ARG A 42 23.11 3.56 -1.07
N ALA A 43 22.50 4.34 -1.97
CA ALA A 43 21.23 5.02 -1.74
C ALA A 43 20.09 4.04 -1.43
N CYS A 44 20.11 2.88 -2.09
CA CYS A 44 19.14 1.78 -1.94
C CYS A 44 19.47 0.80 -0.80
N SER A 45 20.57 1.01 -0.06
CA SER A 45 20.90 0.12 1.05
C SER A 45 19.92 0.29 2.23
N PRO A 46 19.52 -0.78 2.93
CA PRO A 46 18.54 -0.68 4.03
C PRO A 46 18.90 0.36 5.09
N SER A 47 20.18 0.44 5.47
CA SER A 47 20.65 1.41 6.46
C SER A 47 20.53 2.87 6.00
N ALA A 48 20.74 3.12 4.71
CA ALA A 48 20.69 4.47 4.15
C ALA A 48 19.24 4.89 3.92
N ILE A 49 18.38 3.96 3.52
CA ILE A 49 16.93 4.18 3.41
C ILE A 49 16.35 4.47 4.79
N GLY A 50 16.60 3.62 5.79
CA GLY A 50 16.08 3.81 7.16
C GLY A 50 16.42 5.20 7.72
N ARG A 51 17.68 5.61 7.63
CA ARG A 51 18.10 6.97 8.05
C ARG A 51 17.41 8.10 7.28
N ALA A 52 17.04 7.87 6.04
CA ALA A 52 16.33 8.87 5.24
C ALA A 52 14.85 8.93 5.61
N LEU A 53 14.23 7.77 5.89
CA LEU A 53 12.85 7.64 6.40
C LEU A 53 12.70 8.31 7.77
N ASP A 54 13.66 8.13 8.68
CA ASP A 54 13.66 8.74 10.03
C ASP A 54 13.63 10.27 10.01
N ARG A 55 13.96 10.90 8.88
CA ARG A 55 14.00 12.35 8.68
C ARG A 55 12.81 12.88 7.87
N LEU A 56 11.83 12.04 7.57
CA LEU A 56 10.59 12.46 6.91
C LEU A 56 9.60 12.96 7.95
N ASP A 57 8.91 14.05 7.63
CA ASP A 57 7.69 14.39 8.32
C ASP A 57 6.58 13.37 8.01
N ARG A 58 5.52 13.37 8.81
CA ARG A 58 4.43 12.40 8.69
C ARG A 58 3.73 12.45 7.33
N PHE A 59 3.61 13.64 6.72
CA PHE A 59 2.91 13.78 5.44
C PHE A 59 3.77 13.23 4.29
N SER A 60 5.06 13.60 4.24
CA SER A 60 6.01 13.06 3.28
C SER A 60 6.14 11.54 3.39
N LEU A 61 6.13 10.99 4.61
CA LEU A 61 6.07 9.54 4.82
C LEU A 61 4.78 8.94 4.26
N ALA A 62 3.62 9.53 4.53
CA ALA A 62 2.34 9.05 4.01
C ALA A 62 2.27 9.07 2.47
N VAL A 63 2.87 10.08 1.81
CA VAL A 63 3.00 10.11 0.35
C VAL A 63 3.83 8.92 -0.15
N LEU A 64 4.97 8.65 0.49
CA LEU A 64 5.85 7.55 0.13
C LEU A 64 5.21 6.18 0.37
N GLU A 65 4.52 6.00 1.51
CA GLU A 65 3.74 4.80 1.83
C GLU A 65 2.63 4.57 0.80
N THR A 66 1.91 5.63 0.42
CA THR A 66 0.87 5.58 -0.62
C THR A 66 1.43 5.09 -1.94
N LEU A 67 2.63 5.56 -2.31
CA LEU A 67 3.29 5.12 -3.53
C LEU A 67 3.78 3.66 -3.43
N ALA A 68 4.35 3.26 -2.29
CA ALA A 68 4.83 1.90 -2.05
C ALA A 68 3.70 0.84 -2.03
N LEU A 69 2.48 1.23 -1.66
CA LEU A 69 1.30 0.36 -1.67
C LEU A 69 0.75 0.09 -3.09
N ARG A 70 1.21 0.80 -4.11
CA ARG A 70 0.68 0.69 -5.48
C ARG A 70 1.40 -0.40 -6.28
N PRO A 71 0.66 -1.18 -7.09
CA PRO A 71 1.28 -2.05 -8.08
C PRO A 71 1.77 -1.21 -9.26
N GLY A 72 3.02 -0.75 -9.18
CA GLY A 72 3.69 -0.02 -10.26
C GLY A 72 3.58 1.51 -10.14
N PRO A 73 3.92 2.24 -11.23
CA PRO A 73 4.07 3.68 -11.18
C PRO A 73 2.74 4.40 -10.94
N ALA A 74 2.81 5.57 -10.32
CA ALA A 74 1.67 6.45 -10.16
C ALA A 74 1.99 7.86 -10.68
N ASP A 75 1.01 8.49 -11.30
CA ASP A 75 1.07 9.92 -11.59
C ASP A 75 0.70 10.75 -10.35
N ARG A 76 1.02 12.04 -10.42
CA ARG A 76 0.73 13.01 -9.36
C ARG A 76 -0.76 13.14 -9.06
N GLU A 77 -1.61 13.02 -10.08
CA GLU A 77 -3.06 13.16 -9.93
C GLU A 77 -3.66 12.00 -9.13
N THR A 78 -3.21 10.78 -9.38
CA THR A 78 -3.59 9.56 -8.66
C THR A 78 -3.21 9.69 -7.19
N LEU A 79 -1.97 10.07 -6.89
CA LEU A 79 -1.52 10.30 -5.51
C LEU A 79 -2.36 11.37 -4.82
N ARG A 80 -2.61 12.50 -5.50
CA ARG A 80 -3.43 13.59 -4.99
C ARG A 80 -4.86 13.13 -4.67
N SER A 81 -5.46 12.33 -5.54
CA SER A 81 -6.81 11.79 -5.36
C SER A 81 -6.90 10.88 -4.13
N LEU A 82 -5.93 9.96 -3.97
CA LEU A 82 -5.85 9.06 -2.83
C LEU A 82 -5.66 9.82 -1.51
N LEU A 83 -4.72 10.76 -1.46
CA LEU A 83 -4.46 11.55 -0.26
C LEU A 83 -5.65 12.44 0.12
N ARG A 84 -6.34 13.05 -0.85
CA ARG A 84 -7.54 13.85 -0.59
C ARG A 84 -8.66 13.02 0.04
N ARG A 85 -8.83 11.75 -0.37
CA ARG A 85 -9.82 10.85 0.23
C ARG A 85 -9.50 10.50 1.68
N ALA A 86 -8.22 10.49 2.06
CA ALA A 86 -7.78 10.22 3.42
C ALA A 86 -7.84 11.45 4.35
N VAL A 87 -7.92 12.67 3.78
CA VAL A 87 -8.01 13.91 4.56
C VAL A 87 -9.49 14.21 4.86
N PRO A 88 -9.87 14.42 6.14
CA PRO A 88 -11.22 14.83 6.52
C PRO A 88 -11.67 16.09 5.76
N ALA A 89 -12.93 16.11 5.32
CA ALA A 89 -13.48 17.17 4.46
C ALA A 89 -13.40 18.57 5.10
N ASP A 90 -13.43 18.64 6.43
CA ASP A 90 -13.33 19.84 7.25
C ASP A 90 -11.89 20.36 7.43
N ARG A 91 -10.86 19.53 7.16
CA ARG A 91 -9.44 19.85 7.36
C ARG A 91 -8.69 20.30 6.10
N GLY A 92 -9.43 20.75 5.08
CA GLY A 92 -8.84 21.54 3.99
C GLY A 92 -8.19 20.72 2.88
N GLY A 93 -8.97 19.86 2.20
CA GLY A 93 -8.55 19.12 1.00
C GLY A 93 -7.96 19.97 -0.13
N ARG A 94 -8.12 21.31 -0.10
CA ARG A 94 -7.47 22.27 -1.02
C ARG A 94 -5.96 22.40 -0.78
N ALA A 95 -5.47 22.23 0.45
CA ALA A 95 -4.05 22.35 0.79
C ALA A 95 -3.21 21.12 0.40
N VAL A 96 -3.87 19.99 0.06
CA VAL A 96 -3.20 18.73 -0.29
C VAL A 96 -2.33 18.86 -1.53
N GLY A 97 -2.72 19.68 -2.51
CA GLY A 97 -1.94 19.88 -3.74
C GLY A 97 -0.54 20.44 -3.45
N PRO A 98 -0.44 21.67 -2.91
CA PRO A 98 0.86 22.27 -2.57
C PRO A 98 1.69 21.43 -1.59
N ALA A 99 1.04 20.75 -0.63
CA ALA A 99 1.74 19.86 0.30
C ALA A 99 2.32 18.63 -0.40
N LEU A 100 1.56 18.00 -1.32
CA LEU A 100 2.04 16.89 -2.14
C LEU A 100 3.22 17.34 -3.01
N ASP A 101 3.15 18.54 -3.57
CA ASP A 101 4.19 19.09 -4.43
C ASP A 101 5.52 19.21 -3.67
N ALA A 102 5.47 19.83 -2.48
CA ALA A 102 6.64 19.94 -1.61
C ALA A 102 7.17 18.58 -1.14
N ALA A 103 6.27 17.63 -0.84
CA ALA A 103 6.65 16.28 -0.44
C ALA A 103 7.35 15.51 -1.56
N LEU A 104 6.83 15.57 -2.80
CA LEU A 104 7.44 14.90 -3.95
C LEU A 104 8.80 15.51 -4.29
N ASP A 105 8.95 16.84 -4.20
CA ASP A 105 10.23 17.51 -4.40
C ASP A 105 11.27 17.05 -3.35
N LEU A 106 10.86 16.96 -2.08
CA LEU A 106 11.70 16.46 -0.99
C LEU A 106 12.12 15.00 -1.22
N LEU A 107 11.16 14.12 -1.49
CA LEU A 107 11.39 12.69 -1.69
C LEU A 107 12.27 12.41 -2.91
N THR A 108 12.05 13.13 -4.00
CA THR A 108 12.85 13.04 -5.23
C THR A 108 14.26 13.56 -4.99
N THR A 109 14.42 14.65 -4.24
CA THR A 109 15.74 15.22 -3.86
C THR A 109 16.54 14.22 -3.03
N ARG A 110 15.88 13.48 -2.12
CA ARG A 110 16.51 12.45 -1.28
C ARG A 110 16.68 11.08 -1.99
N ALA A 111 16.29 11.00 -3.26
CA ALA A 111 16.27 9.78 -4.07
C ALA A 111 15.52 8.62 -3.38
N LEU A 112 14.40 8.95 -2.71
CA LEU A 112 13.45 7.97 -2.15
C LEU A 112 12.28 7.71 -3.10
N VAL A 113 12.03 8.64 -4.02
CA VAL A 113 11.12 8.50 -5.15
C VAL A 113 11.91 8.83 -6.42
N TYR A 114 11.60 8.13 -7.51
CA TYR A 114 12.25 8.31 -8.79
C TYR A 114 11.26 8.11 -9.94
N GLY A 115 11.67 8.42 -11.16
CA GLY A 115 10.84 8.34 -12.36
C GLY A 115 10.51 9.71 -12.95
N THR A 116 9.50 9.74 -13.82
CA THR A 116 8.96 10.96 -14.44
C THR A 116 7.77 11.47 -13.64
N GLU A 117 7.31 12.70 -13.94
CA GLU A 117 6.16 13.31 -13.22
C GLU A 117 4.87 12.47 -13.32
N ASP A 118 4.71 11.73 -14.42
CA ASP A 118 3.54 10.88 -14.68
C ASP A 118 3.77 9.40 -14.32
N ALA A 119 4.98 9.03 -13.90
CA ALA A 119 5.33 7.66 -13.59
C ALA A 119 6.35 7.61 -12.43
N LEU A 120 5.89 8.04 -11.26
CA LEU A 120 6.67 8.02 -10.03
C LEU A 120 6.70 6.61 -9.45
N LEU A 121 7.85 6.21 -8.91
CA LEU A 121 8.09 4.92 -8.26
C LEU A 121 8.85 5.14 -6.95
N PRO A 122 8.62 4.31 -5.91
CA PRO A 122 9.48 4.31 -4.74
C PRO A 122 10.87 3.77 -5.15
N ALA A 123 11.94 4.34 -4.61
CA ALA A 123 13.28 3.84 -4.89
C ALA A 123 13.44 2.37 -4.47
N PRO A 124 14.30 1.58 -5.15
CA PRO A 124 14.51 0.18 -4.80
C PRO A 124 14.88 0.03 -3.31
N GLY A 125 14.28 -0.95 -2.63
CA GLY A 125 14.49 -1.18 -1.20
C GLY A 125 13.59 -0.36 -0.27
N VAL A 126 12.88 0.66 -0.78
CA VAL A 126 12.01 1.52 0.06
C VAL A 126 10.80 0.74 0.57
N ALA A 127 10.15 -0.04 -0.29
CA ALA A 127 8.97 -0.81 0.10
C ALA A 127 9.31 -1.85 1.18
N GLU A 128 10.51 -2.44 1.12
CA GLU A 128 11.01 -3.41 2.09
C GLU A 128 11.47 -2.76 3.41
N ALA A 129 11.90 -1.51 3.37
CA ALA A 129 12.35 -0.76 4.54
C ALA A 129 11.22 -0.11 5.33
N LEU A 130 10.04 0.06 4.72
CA LEU A 130 8.85 0.50 5.42
C LEU A 130 8.33 -0.64 6.30
N GLU A 131 8.11 -0.37 7.58
CA GLU A 131 7.17 -1.18 8.38
C GLU A 131 5.81 -1.21 7.67
N PRO A 132 4.95 -2.25 7.83
CA PRO A 132 3.73 -2.42 7.04
C PRO A 132 3.02 -1.08 6.81
N PRO A 133 3.06 -0.55 5.57
CA PRO A 133 2.86 0.87 5.33
C PRO A 133 1.48 1.31 5.78
N ALA A 134 1.41 2.51 6.35
CA ALA A 134 0.20 3.06 6.95
C ALA A 134 -0.42 2.17 8.06
N ALA A 135 0.41 1.32 8.69
CA ALA A 135 -0.02 0.34 9.70
C ALA A 135 -1.12 -0.62 9.22
N LEU A 136 -1.26 -0.85 7.92
CA LEU A 136 -2.32 -1.69 7.34
C LEU A 136 -2.11 -3.20 7.55
N GLY A 137 -0.96 -3.59 8.11
CA GLY A 137 -0.57 -5.00 8.23
C GLY A 137 -0.18 -5.63 6.89
N PRO A 138 0.01 -6.96 6.85
CA PRO A 138 0.40 -7.66 5.63
C PRO A 138 -0.74 -7.68 4.60
N PRO A 139 -0.43 -7.85 3.30
CA PRO A 139 -1.43 -7.96 2.25
C PRO A 139 -2.45 -9.07 2.52
N ALA A 140 -3.70 -8.88 2.11
CA ALA A 140 -4.79 -9.85 2.34
C ALA A 140 -4.43 -11.27 1.87
N ALA A 141 -3.77 -11.41 0.71
CA ALA A 141 -3.32 -12.70 0.21
C ALA A 141 -2.34 -13.42 1.16
N GLU A 142 -1.51 -12.67 1.89
CA GLU A 142 -0.59 -13.20 2.89
C GLU A 142 -1.33 -13.55 4.19
N VAL A 143 -2.29 -12.73 4.63
CA VAL A 143 -3.16 -13.04 5.78
C VAL A 143 -3.86 -14.39 5.58
N PHE A 144 -4.36 -14.65 4.38
CA PHE A 144 -5.07 -15.88 4.05
C PHE A 144 -4.17 -17.05 3.60
N ARG A 145 -2.84 -16.92 3.63
CA ARG A 145 -1.92 -17.93 3.08
C ARG A 145 -2.06 -19.34 3.67
N HIS A 146 -2.47 -19.43 4.94
CA HIS A 146 -2.62 -20.70 5.68
C HIS A 146 -4.07 -21.15 5.79
N HIS A 147 -5.01 -20.44 5.17
CA HIS A 147 -6.42 -20.85 5.18
C HIS A 147 -6.67 -21.94 4.14
N PRO A 148 -7.41 -23.00 4.48
CA PRO A 148 -7.75 -24.05 3.53
C PRO A 148 -8.67 -23.50 2.42
N PRO A 149 -8.53 -23.98 1.17
CA PRO A 149 -9.27 -23.44 0.02
C PRO A 149 -10.79 -23.56 0.21
N GLU A 150 -11.27 -24.61 0.86
CA GLU A 150 -12.69 -24.82 1.15
C GLU A 150 -13.24 -23.70 2.05
N ARG A 151 -12.43 -23.19 2.97
CA ARG A 151 -12.82 -22.07 3.83
C ARG A 151 -12.85 -20.75 3.08
N LEU A 152 -11.91 -20.55 2.16
CA LEU A 152 -11.89 -19.38 1.29
C LEU A 152 -13.06 -19.37 0.32
N ASP A 153 -13.48 -20.54 -0.16
CA ASP A 153 -14.68 -20.68 -1.01
C ASP A 153 -15.96 -20.25 -0.29
N VAL A 154 -16.10 -20.58 1.01
CA VAL A 154 -17.23 -20.09 1.81
C VAL A 154 -17.24 -18.56 1.87
N LEU A 155 -16.09 -17.94 2.20
CA LEU A 155 -15.97 -16.48 2.26
C LEU A 155 -16.25 -15.82 0.90
N LEU A 156 -15.79 -16.44 -0.20
CA LEU A 156 -16.03 -15.93 -1.55
C LEU A 156 -17.52 -15.95 -1.89
N ARG A 157 -18.26 -17.01 -1.53
CA ARG A 157 -19.72 -17.06 -1.74
C ARG A 157 -20.46 -16.01 -0.94
N ASP A 158 -20.01 -15.73 0.28
CA ASP A 158 -20.63 -14.72 1.14
C ASP A 158 -20.37 -13.28 0.64
N ILE A 159 -19.20 -13.04 0.05
CA ILE A 159 -18.78 -11.70 -0.40
C ILE A 159 -19.20 -11.41 -1.84
N ASP A 160 -19.16 -12.41 -2.72
CA ASP A 160 -19.48 -12.26 -4.14
C ASP A 160 -20.68 -13.15 -4.52
N PRO A 161 -21.87 -12.55 -4.66
CA PRO A 161 -23.07 -13.28 -5.07
C PRO A 161 -22.97 -13.96 -6.44
N ALA A 162 -22.05 -13.50 -7.29
CA ALA A 162 -21.78 -14.09 -8.61
C ALA A 162 -20.77 -15.25 -8.53
N TYR A 163 -20.22 -15.56 -7.36
CA TYR A 163 -19.26 -16.65 -7.20
C TYR A 163 -19.91 -18.02 -7.23
N GLU A 164 -19.77 -18.73 -8.35
CA GLU A 164 -20.36 -20.06 -8.55
C GLU A 164 -19.59 -21.20 -7.85
N GLY A 165 -18.41 -20.92 -7.28
CA GLY A 165 -17.61 -21.88 -6.52
C GLY A 165 -16.31 -22.32 -7.21
N GLY A 166 -15.31 -22.67 -6.39
CA GLY A 166 -13.96 -23.06 -6.81
C GLY A 166 -13.66 -24.53 -6.54
N GLY A 167 -14.54 -25.43 -6.98
CA GLY A 167 -14.37 -26.87 -6.78
C GLY A 167 -13.03 -27.42 -7.30
N ARG A 168 -12.55 -28.49 -6.64
CA ARG A 168 -11.46 -29.37 -7.11
C ARG A 168 -11.83 -30.01 -8.45
N THR A 169 -11.73 -29.28 -9.56
CA THR A 169 -11.84 -29.88 -10.89
C THR A 169 -10.89 -29.18 -11.84
N ASP A 170 -10.05 -29.98 -12.49
CA ASP A 170 -9.06 -29.66 -13.52
C ASP A 170 -9.71 -29.22 -14.86
N GLY A 171 -10.76 -28.39 -14.80
CA GLY A 171 -11.48 -27.85 -15.95
C GLY A 171 -11.35 -26.34 -16.04
N GLU A 172 -11.34 -25.82 -17.27
CA GLU A 172 -11.21 -24.40 -17.61
C GLU A 172 -12.12 -23.53 -16.73
N ARG A 173 -11.49 -22.76 -15.84
CA ARG A 173 -12.19 -21.85 -14.92
C ARG A 173 -12.51 -20.54 -15.66
N PRO A 174 -13.70 -19.95 -15.46
CA PRO A 174 -14.08 -18.68 -16.10
C PRO A 174 -13.16 -17.51 -15.76
N ASP A 175 -12.37 -17.62 -14.68
CA ASP A 175 -11.41 -16.60 -14.21
C ASP A 175 -9.94 -17.06 -14.33
N GLY A 176 -9.63 -17.86 -15.36
CA GLY A 176 -8.26 -18.18 -15.78
C GLY A 176 -7.42 -19.00 -14.79
N GLY A 177 -8.04 -19.73 -13.86
CA GLY A 177 -7.32 -20.62 -12.94
C GLY A 177 -6.84 -19.98 -11.63
N ARG A 178 -7.09 -18.68 -11.39
CA ARG A 178 -6.61 -17.96 -10.18
C ARG A 178 -6.94 -18.73 -8.89
N PRO A 179 -6.04 -18.85 -7.90
CA PRO A 179 -6.35 -19.51 -6.63
C PRO A 179 -7.33 -18.67 -5.78
N ALA A 180 -8.14 -19.33 -4.95
CA ALA A 180 -9.19 -18.70 -4.14
C ALA A 180 -8.68 -17.51 -3.30
N ARG A 181 -7.47 -17.61 -2.74
CA ARG A 181 -6.82 -16.53 -1.98
C ARG A 181 -6.62 -15.24 -2.80
N GLU A 182 -6.27 -15.36 -4.08
CA GLU A 182 -5.98 -14.22 -4.94
C GLU A 182 -7.27 -13.60 -5.47
N ARG A 183 -8.33 -14.41 -5.63
CA ARG A 183 -9.68 -13.90 -5.88
C ARG A 183 -10.20 -13.11 -4.68
N LEU A 184 -10.09 -13.66 -3.47
CA LEU A 184 -10.52 -12.98 -2.25
C LEU A 184 -9.74 -11.68 -2.04
N ALA A 185 -8.42 -11.69 -2.23
CA ALA A 185 -7.60 -10.49 -2.15
C ALA A 185 -8.00 -9.43 -3.20
N ALA A 186 -8.39 -9.84 -4.41
CA ALA A 186 -8.86 -8.93 -5.44
C ALA A 186 -10.23 -8.30 -5.10
N LEU A 187 -11.16 -9.07 -4.54
CA LEU A 187 -12.44 -8.55 -4.06
C LEU A 187 -12.25 -7.54 -2.92
N LEU A 188 -11.35 -7.84 -1.97
CA LEU A 188 -11.03 -6.93 -0.87
C LEU A 188 -10.23 -5.69 -1.31
N ALA A 189 -9.63 -5.70 -2.51
CA ALA A 189 -9.01 -4.53 -3.12
C ALA A 189 -10.02 -3.60 -3.80
N ASP A 190 -11.23 -4.10 -4.12
CA ASP A 190 -12.29 -3.27 -4.68
C ASP A 190 -12.98 -2.42 -3.59
N THR A 191 -12.90 -1.10 -3.75
CA THR A 191 -13.47 -0.14 -2.81
C THR A 191 -14.99 -0.26 -2.74
N ALA A 192 -15.68 -0.57 -3.85
CA ALA A 192 -17.13 -0.69 -3.86
C ALA A 192 -17.58 -1.91 -3.06
N THR A 193 -16.91 -3.05 -3.25
CA THR A 193 -17.12 -4.26 -2.46
C THR A 193 -16.88 -4.02 -0.97
N VAL A 194 -15.75 -3.41 -0.60
CA VAL A 194 -15.46 -3.10 0.82
C VAL A 194 -16.50 -2.15 1.42
N ALA A 195 -16.90 -1.10 0.68
CA ALA A 195 -17.92 -0.16 1.16
C ALA A 195 -19.27 -0.84 1.40
N ARG A 196 -19.69 -1.76 0.52
CA ARG A 196 -20.89 -2.56 0.67
C ARG A 196 -20.82 -3.44 1.92
N LEU A 197 -19.74 -4.23 2.06
CA LEU A 197 -19.54 -5.10 3.23
C LEU A 197 -19.58 -4.31 4.54
N VAL A 198 -18.88 -3.17 4.59
CA VAL A 198 -18.84 -2.28 5.75
C VAL A 198 -20.22 -1.63 6.02
N GLY A 199 -21.09 -1.51 5.02
CA GLY A 199 -22.48 -1.08 5.19
C GLY A 199 -23.41 -2.15 5.78
N GLU A 200 -23.07 -3.43 5.62
CA GLU A 200 -23.90 -4.58 6.04
C GLU A 200 -23.51 -5.13 7.42
N VAL A 201 -22.35 -4.75 7.97
CA VAL A 201 -21.91 -5.23 9.29
C VAL A 201 -22.75 -4.66 10.45
N SER A 202 -22.86 -5.42 11.54
CA SER A 202 -23.52 -4.95 12.76
C SER A 202 -22.83 -3.73 13.40
N PRO A 203 -23.56 -2.96 14.25
CA PRO A 203 -22.96 -1.85 14.99
C PRO A 203 -21.75 -2.24 15.83
N GLN A 204 -21.74 -3.45 16.39
CA GLN A 204 -20.59 -3.96 17.16
C GLN A 204 -19.36 -4.19 16.27
N ALA A 205 -19.55 -4.82 15.11
CA ALA A 205 -18.47 -5.03 14.14
C ALA A 205 -17.97 -3.69 13.58
N ARG A 206 -18.88 -2.74 13.35
CA ARG A 206 -18.52 -1.38 12.93
C ARG A 206 -17.69 -0.63 13.98
N ALA A 207 -18.08 -0.71 15.26
CA ALA A 207 -17.30 -0.13 16.35
C ALA A 207 -15.89 -0.73 16.44
N ALA A 208 -15.74 -2.03 16.22
CA ALA A 208 -14.43 -2.68 16.17
C ALA A 208 -13.60 -2.21 14.96
N LEU A 209 -14.21 -1.99 13.80
CA LEU A 209 -13.52 -1.39 12.65
C LEU A 209 -13.06 0.04 12.95
N ASP A 210 -13.92 0.87 13.56
CA ASP A 210 -13.58 2.25 13.93
C ASP A 210 -12.42 2.30 14.94
N GLU A 211 -12.37 1.34 15.88
CA GLU A 211 -11.26 1.17 16.81
C GLU A 211 -9.96 0.77 16.08
N LEU A 212 -10.03 -0.12 15.09
CA LEU A 212 -8.87 -0.55 14.30
C LEU A 212 -8.33 0.54 13.36
N VAL A 213 -9.18 1.45 12.87
CA VAL A 213 -8.78 2.54 11.96
C VAL A 213 -7.93 3.59 12.67
N TRP A 214 -8.21 3.88 13.94
CA TRP A 214 -7.54 4.96 14.69
C TRP A 214 -6.74 4.49 15.92
N GLY A 215 -6.91 3.22 16.29
CA GLY A 215 -6.18 2.55 17.36
C GLY A 215 -5.00 1.72 16.84
N PRO A 216 -4.37 0.89 17.69
CA PRO A 216 -3.37 -0.04 17.23
C PRO A 216 -4.00 -0.99 16.20
N ALA A 217 -3.32 -1.21 15.06
CA ALA A 217 -3.74 -2.13 14.00
C ALA A 217 -3.80 -3.62 14.42
N SER A 218 -3.70 -3.89 15.73
CA SER A 218 -3.84 -5.20 16.34
C SER A 218 -4.89 -5.12 17.45
N GLY A 219 -6.00 -5.82 17.23
CA GLY A 219 -7.03 -6.05 18.24
C GLY A 219 -7.00 -7.51 18.72
N ARG A 220 -7.35 -7.76 19.98
CA ARG A 220 -7.62 -9.12 20.47
C ARG A 220 -9.12 -9.37 20.44
N LEU A 221 -9.58 -10.09 19.41
CA LEU A 221 -10.93 -10.64 19.39
C LEU A 221 -10.95 -11.98 20.14
N PRO A 222 -11.81 -12.17 21.15
CA PRO A 222 -12.06 -13.51 21.68
C PRO A 222 -12.59 -14.39 20.55
N ASN A 223 -12.02 -15.59 20.41
CA ASN A 223 -12.36 -16.54 19.35
C ASN A 223 -12.08 -16.05 17.91
N ALA A 224 -10.99 -15.31 17.67
CA ALA A 224 -10.60 -14.86 16.32
C ALA A 224 -10.45 -15.98 15.26
N ARG A 225 -10.33 -17.25 15.69
CA ARG A 225 -10.29 -18.44 14.82
C ARG A 225 -11.64 -19.16 14.69
N ARG A 226 -12.73 -18.60 15.24
CA ARG A 226 -14.07 -19.16 15.08
C ARG A 226 -14.42 -19.16 13.60
N GLU A 227 -14.99 -20.27 13.13
CA GLU A 227 -15.56 -20.33 11.80
C GLU A 227 -16.80 -19.44 11.77
N VAL A 228 -16.74 -18.40 10.93
CA VAL A 228 -17.81 -17.42 10.72
C VAL A 228 -18.24 -17.53 9.26
N ASP A 229 -19.49 -17.86 9.01
CA ASP A 229 -20.19 -17.65 7.74
C ASP A 229 -21.09 -16.41 7.88
N ALA A 230 -21.64 -15.89 6.78
CA ALA A 230 -22.57 -14.75 6.83
C ALA A 230 -23.75 -14.97 7.80
N ALA A 231 -24.16 -16.23 8.02
CA ALA A 231 -25.22 -16.61 8.95
C ALA A 231 -24.82 -16.54 10.44
N ASN A 232 -23.55 -16.76 10.77
CA ASN A 232 -23.01 -16.77 12.13
C ASN A 232 -22.17 -15.53 12.48
N ALA A 233 -21.91 -14.65 11.50
CA ALA A 233 -21.47 -13.29 11.76
C ALA A 233 -22.55 -12.58 12.58
N PRO A 234 -22.23 -11.72 13.57
CA PRO A 234 -23.25 -10.91 14.21
C PRO A 234 -23.84 -9.96 13.16
N VAL A 235 -24.94 -10.37 12.52
CA VAL A 235 -25.71 -9.59 11.55
C VAL A 235 -26.55 -8.58 12.33
N ALA A 236 -26.74 -7.38 11.79
CA ALA A 236 -27.74 -6.46 12.33
C ALA A 236 -29.13 -7.13 12.31
N PRO A 237 -30.02 -6.87 13.30
CA PRO A 237 -31.38 -7.35 13.22
C PRO A 237 -32.06 -6.73 11.99
N SER A 238 -32.47 -7.58 11.04
CA SER A 238 -33.25 -7.18 9.87
C SER A 238 -34.46 -6.38 10.32
N SER A 239 -34.51 -5.10 9.96
CA SER A 239 -35.73 -4.30 10.12
C SER A 239 -36.72 -4.76 9.04
N ASN A 240 -37.88 -5.21 9.51
CA ASN A 240 -39.02 -5.68 8.73
C ASN A 240 -39.68 -4.55 7.94
#